data_AF-A0A7K5Z4P1-F1
#
_entry.id   AF-A0A7K5Z4P1-F1
#
_cell.length_a   1.000
_cell.length_b   1.000
_cell.length_c   1.000
_cell.angle_alpha   90.00
_cell.angle_beta   90.00
_cell.angle_gamma   90.00
#
_symmetry.space_group_name_H-M   'P 1'
#
loop_
_entity.id
_entity.type
_entity.pdbx_description
1 polymer ?
#
loop_
_entity_poly.entity_id
_entity_poly.type
_entity_poly.pdbx_seq_one_letter_code
_entity_poly.pdbx_strand_id
1 'polypeptide(L)' 'THKAQDPHCCLVCSQAFSRSSYLQLHMRTHSEERPYHCLLCNWTYAKISTFEKHCNKHQQNEERPDARPRPMTTR' A
#
# COMPACT_ATOMS: atom_id res chain seq x y z
N THR A 1 24.43 4.38 29.56
CA THR A 1 24.15 2.99 29.13
C THR A 1 23.06 3.00 28.07
N HIS A 2 23.43 3.10 26.79
CA HIS A 2 22.47 3.05 25.66
C HIS A 2 22.07 1.57 25.42
N LYS A 3 21.16 1.04 26.21
CA LYS A 3 20.66 -0.34 26.08
C LYS A 3 19.14 -0.36 26.02
N ALA A 4 18.64 -0.12 24.81
CA ALA A 4 17.39 -0.63 24.25
C ALA A 4 17.17 0.15 22.97
N GLN A 5 17.82 -0.28 21.89
CA GLN A 5 17.31 0.06 20.57
C GLN A 5 15.99 -0.71 20.49
N ASP A 6 14.87 -0.02 20.70
CA ASP A 6 13.54 -0.62 20.62
C ASP A 6 13.49 -1.48 19.33
N PRO A 7 13.21 -2.79 19.41
CA PRO A 7 13.28 -3.69 18.26
C PRO A 7 12.19 -3.40 17.21
N HIS A 8 11.38 -2.37 17.44
CA HIS A 8 10.24 -1.98 16.64
C HIS A 8 10.36 -0.55 16.11
N CYS A 9 11.58 0.00 16.05
CA CYS A 9 11.84 1.29 15.41
C CYS A 9 12.29 1.12 13.97
N CYS A 10 11.74 1.94 13.07
CA CYS A 10 12.19 2.02 11.69
C CYS A 10 13.56 2.69 11.62
N LEU A 11 14.53 2.06 10.97
CA LEU A 11 15.88 2.62 10.81
C LEU A 11 15.96 3.71 9.73
N VAL A 12 14.93 3.86 8.89
CA VAL A 12 14.89 4.82 7.79
C VAL A 12 14.33 6.17 8.24
N CYS A 13 13.20 6.17 8.96
CA CYS A 13 12.54 7.39 9.43
C CYS A 13 12.46 7.51 10.96
N SER A 14 13.11 6.60 11.69
CA SER A 14 13.13 6.58 13.17
C SER A 14 11.75 6.50 13.83
N GLN A 15 10.72 6.08 13.09
CA GLN A 15 9.38 5.92 13.62
C GLN A 15 9.28 4.67 14.50
N ALA A 16 8.79 4.82 15.73
CA ALA A 16 8.59 3.73 16.68
C ALA A 16 7.23 3.06 16.50
N PHE A 17 7.20 1.73 16.56
CA PHE A 17 5.99 0.92 16.49
C PHE A 17 5.81 0.07 17.75
N SER A 18 4.57 -0.22 18.12
CA SER A 18 4.26 -1.06 19.28
C SER A 18 4.44 -2.57 19.01
N ARG A 19 4.56 -2.98 17.73
CA ARG A 19 4.68 -4.39 17.33
C ARG A 19 5.60 -4.55 16.12
N SER A 20 6.37 -5.63 16.09
CA SER A 20 7.23 -6.00 14.95
C SER A 20 6.48 -6.16 13.63
N SER A 21 5.23 -6.66 13.66
CA SER A 21 4.40 -6.82 12.46
C SER A 21 4.01 -5.47 11.84
N TYR A 22 3.83 -4.42 12.64
CA TYR A 22 3.59 -3.08 12.14
C TYR A 22 4.85 -2.43 11.60
N LEU A 23 6.01 -2.65 12.25
CA LEU A 23 7.30 -2.24 11.70
C LEU A 23 7.56 -2.92 10.34
N GLN A 24 7.41 -4.24 10.24
CA GLN A 24 7.59 -4.99 8.99
C GLN A 24 6.70 -4.48 7.85
N LEU A 25 5.43 -4.23 8.16
CA LEU A 25 4.51 -3.61 7.21
C LEU A 25 4.97 -2.21 6.80
N HIS A 26 5.39 -1.40 7.76
CA HIS A 26 5.88 -0.04 7.52
C HIS A 26 7.15 -0.05 6.67
N MET A 27 8.03 -1.04 6.79
CA MET A 27 9.19 -1.15 5.91
C MET A 27 8.81 -1.27 4.43
N ARG A 28 7.63 -1.83 4.11
CA ARG A 28 7.07 -1.86 2.74
C ARG A 28 6.58 -0.50 2.23
N THR A 29 6.61 0.56 3.04
CA THR A 29 6.39 1.93 2.56
C THR A 29 7.68 2.60 2.12
N HIS A 30 8.83 2.13 2.60
CA HIS A 30 10.16 2.59 2.17
C HIS A 30 10.62 1.84 0.93
N SER A 31 10.34 0.53 0.87
CA SER A 31 10.48 -0.24 -0.36
C SER A 31 9.24 0.05 -1.21
N GLU A 32 9.39 0.68 -2.38
CA GLU A 32 8.30 0.96 -3.34
C GLU A 32 7.54 -0.29 -3.82
N GLU A 33 7.91 -1.46 -3.30
CA GLU A 33 7.23 -2.74 -3.45
C GLU A 33 5.86 -2.73 -2.76
N ARG A 34 4.86 -2.23 -3.47
CA ARG A 34 3.45 -2.52 -3.19
C ARG A 34 3.05 -3.73 -4.04
N PRO A 35 3.23 -4.97 -3.55
CA PRO A 35 3.04 -6.17 -4.37
C PRO A 35 1.60 -6.32 -4.87
N TYR A 36 0.64 -5.75 -4.13
CA TYR A 36 -0.78 -5.82 -4.48
C TYR A 36 -1.16 -4.61 -5.31
N HIS A 37 -1.26 -4.79 -6.63
CA HIS A 37 -1.70 -3.77 -7.57
C HIS A 37 -3.04 -4.18 -8.18
N CYS A 38 -3.99 -3.26 -8.20
CA CYS A 38 -5.27 -3.48 -8.85
C CYS A 38 -5.13 -3.22 -10.35
N LEU A 39 -5.36 -4.23 -11.18
CA LEU A 39 -5.28 -4.09 -12.64
C LEU A 39 -6.43 -3.25 -13.24
N LEU A 40 -7.52 -3.05 -12.49
CA LEU A 40 -8.69 -2.29 -12.96
C LEU A 40 -8.52 -0.77 -12.82
N CYS A 41 -7.87 -0.30 -11.76
CA CYS A 41 -7.66 1.13 -11.51
C CYS A 41 -6.20 1.51 -11.23
N ASN A 42 -5.28 0.57 -11.43
CA ASN A 42 -3.83 0.69 -11.24
C ASN A 42 -3.41 1.20 -9.84
N TRP A 43 -4.25 0.99 -8.82
CA TRP A 43 -3.95 1.43 -7.46
C TRP A 43 -3.21 0.34 -6.69
N THR A 44 -2.20 0.74 -5.93
CA THR A 44 -1.28 -0.17 -5.26
C THR A 44 -1.50 -0.18 -3.75
N TYR A 45 -1.36 -1.33 -3.11
CA TYR A 45 -1.65 -1.55 -1.70
C TYR A 45 -0.51 -2.29 -1.01
N ALA A 46 -0.23 -1.92 0.25
CA ALA A 46 0.79 -2.59 1.07
C ALA A 46 0.27 -3.87 1.77
N LYS A 47 -1.07 -4.03 1.86
CA LYS A 47 -1.74 -5.16 2.53
C LYS A 47 -2.74 -5.86 1.60
N ILE A 48 -2.78 -7.19 1.69
CA ILE A 48 -3.75 -8.02 0.98
C ILE A 48 -5.19 -7.73 1.42
N SER A 49 -5.44 -7.61 2.74
CA SER A 49 -6.80 -7.37 3.26
C SER A 49 -7.39 -6.02 2.83
N THR A 50 -6.56 -5.01 2.57
CA THR A 50 -7.02 -3.74 2.00
C THR A 50 -7.22 -3.85 0.49
N PHE A 51 -6.38 -4.62 -0.20
CA PHE A 51 -6.49 -4.89 -1.62
C PHE A 51 -7.77 -5.68 -1.95
N GLU A 52 -8.06 -6.76 -1.23
CA GLU A 52 -9.26 -7.60 -1.44
C GLU A 52 -10.54 -6.81 -1.21
N LYS A 53 -10.61 -6.01 -0.14
CA LYS A 53 -11.75 -5.12 0.11
C LYS A 53 -11.96 -4.09 -0.99
N HIS A 54 -10.86 -3.59 -1.58
CA HIS A 54 -10.93 -2.71 -2.73
C HIS A 54 -11.38 -3.47 -3.98
N CYS A 55 -10.85 -4.65 -4.25
CA CYS A 55 -11.20 -5.47 -5.42
C CYS A 55 -12.68 -5.87 -5.40
N ASN A 56 -13.23 -6.19 -4.22
CA ASN A 56 -14.67 -6.45 -4.05
C ASN A 56 -15.54 -5.25 -4.42
N LYS A 57 -15.04 -4.01 -4.30
CA LYS A 57 -15.80 -2.83 -4.74
C LYS A 57 -15.87 -2.73 -6.26
N HIS A 58 -14.88 -3.22 -6.99
CA HIS A 58 -14.98 -3.31 -8.45
C HIS A 58 -16.07 -4.30 -8.87
N GLN A 59 -16.15 -5.46 -8.20
CA GLN A 59 -17.20 -6.46 -8.45
C GLN A 59 -18.61 -5.95 -8.13
N GLN A 60 -18.75 -5.00 -7.19
CA GLN A 60 -20.04 -4.36 -6.86
C GLN A 60 -20.33 -3.09 -7.69
N ASN A 61 -19.36 -2.61 -8.47
CA ASN A 61 -19.44 -1.35 -9.22
C ASN A 61 -19.23 -1.57 -10.73
N GLU A 62 -19.52 -2.76 -11.25
CA GLU A 62 -19.62 -3.04 -12.70
C GLU A 62 -20.83 -2.35 -13.38
N GLU A 63 -21.27 -1.20 -12.85
CA GLU A 63 -22.24 -0.31 -13.51
C GLU A 63 -21.61 1.07 -13.73
N ARG A 64 -20.53 1.12 -14.52
CA ARG A 64 -20.33 2.30 -15.37
C ARG A 64 -19.53 1.99 -16.64
N PRO A 65 -20.19 1.65 -17.76
CA PRO A 65 -19.54 1.36 -19.04
C PRO A 65 -18.96 2.60 -19.76
N ASP A 66 -18.96 3.79 -19.16
CA ASP A 66 -18.48 5.03 -19.80
C ASP A 66 -17.35 5.69 -19.00
N ALA A 67 -16.18 5.05 -19.02
CA ALA A 67 -14.92 5.72 -18.72
C ALA A 67 -14.06 5.70 -19.98
N ARG A 68 -14.38 6.61 -20.91
CA ARG A 68 -13.53 6.93 -22.06
C ARG A 68 -12.09 7.17 -21.55
N PRO A 69 -11.06 6.44 -22.03
CA PRO A 69 -9.70 6.67 -21.57
C PRO A 69 -9.29 8.10 -21.92
N ARG A 70 -8.83 8.85 -20.91
CA ARG A 70 -8.23 10.18 -21.12
C ARG A 70 -6.94 9.99 -21.91
N PRO A 71 -6.77 10.63 -23.08
CA PRO A 71 -5.50 10.59 -23.79
C PRO A 71 -4.45 11.30 -22.94
N MET A 72 -3.34 10.61 -22.69
CA MET A 72 -2.17 11.22 -22.06
C MET A 72 -1.52 12.14 -23.09
N THR A 73 -1.74 13.44 -22.94
CA THR A 73 -0.96 14.46 -23.65
C THR A 73 0.40 14.55 -22.97
N THR A 74 1.39 13.87 -23.55
CA THR A 74 2.81 14.07 -23.29
C THR A 74 3.16 15.51 -23.69
N ARG A 75 3.86 16.23 -22.82
CA ARG A 75 4.55 17.47 -23.17
C ARG A 75 6.05 17.20 -23.24
#